data_AF-A0AAD3CYC3-F1
#
_entry.id   AF-A0AAD3CYC3-F1
#
_cell.length_a   1.000
_cell.length_b   1.000
_cell.length_c   1.000
_cell.angle_alpha   90.00
_cell.angle_beta   90.00
_cell.angle_gamma   90.00
#
_symmetry.space_group_name_H-M   'P 1'
#
loop_
_entity.id
_entity.type
_entity.pdbx_description
1 polymer ?
#
loop_
_entity_poly.entity_id
_entity_poly.type
_entity_poly.pdbx_seq_one_letter_code
_entity_poly.pdbx_strand_id
1 'polypeptide(L)'
;MHLKSKLLLGICLLLSSQNASAFSPSSNSISPVKSSLTSGKTTTTIEGRKHFIVSNIQSLSRGGSSSQLNAWPLTATDSVDASPDYNLAFKRVGITVAATYFTWLVQNQYSSVMASAAFSIVCALTVDKRICMGAFCGSFAGMCSKAVVSSPALALALGGLTSFFFEAMIHYKNAFAGLGGRLGFTAFLATSIVTALSGVSTNFNVGDVKLSALNWSLNGPIVQMAFWHAVGSVATIFLRETSDDERSKDPVRASAIVGLAGALFLKDKTAALAVYGGSFVGMAAPARLMYGLGNSLKEKDGKFKVWSAFAVAAALGGVVHGATMDLGWWAGGWGGKAGTCAFIGCILFRILATIYAKILG
;
A
#
# COMPACT_ATOMS: atom_id res chain seq x y z
N MET A 1 -10.05 -18.06 -16.17
CA MET A 1 -11.09 -17.56 -15.23
C MET A 1 -11.29 -18.44 -13.99
N HIS A 2 -11.05 -19.77 -14.04
CA HIS A 2 -11.27 -20.66 -12.89
C HIS A 2 -10.43 -20.39 -11.62
N LEU A 3 -9.20 -19.89 -11.75
CA LEU A 3 -8.35 -19.63 -10.58
C LEU A 3 -8.85 -18.44 -9.72
N LYS A 4 -9.46 -17.42 -10.35
CA LYS A 4 -10.04 -16.28 -9.63
C LYS A 4 -11.23 -16.70 -8.76
N SER A 5 -12.11 -17.56 -9.29
CA SER A 5 -13.25 -18.08 -8.55
C SER A 5 -12.81 -18.96 -7.37
N LYS A 6 -11.82 -19.85 -7.57
CA LYS A 6 -11.31 -20.71 -6.48
C LYS A 6 -10.58 -19.93 -5.38
N LEU A 7 -9.85 -18.87 -5.71
CA LEU A 7 -9.17 -18.04 -4.71
C LEU A 7 -10.16 -17.15 -3.93
N LEU A 8 -11.13 -16.53 -4.60
CA LEU A 8 -12.21 -15.79 -3.92
C LEU A 8 -13.06 -16.73 -3.05
N LEU A 9 -13.40 -17.92 -3.56
CA LEU A 9 -14.13 -18.93 -2.80
C LEU A 9 -13.27 -19.45 -1.64
N GLY A 10 -11.97 -19.63 -1.82
CA GLY A 10 -11.05 -20.04 -0.75
C GLY A 10 -10.92 -18.98 0.35
N ILE A 11 -10.81 -17.70 0.00
CA ILE A 11 -10.81 -16.60 0.97
C ILE A 11 -12.18 -16.49 1.67
N CYS A 12 -13.29 -16.58 0.92
CA CYS A 12 -14.64 -16.59 1.51
C CYS A 12 -14.89 -17.81 2.41
N LEU A 13 -14.37 -18.99 2.05
CA LEU A 13 -14.50 -20.22 2.84
C LEU A 13 -13.58 -20.21 4.06
N LEU A 14 -12.38 -19.64 3.97
CA LEU A 14 -11.51 -19.41 5.12
C LEU A 14 -12.16 -18.44 6.12
N LEU A 15 -12.73 -17.34 5.63
CA LEU A 15 -13.50 -16.39 6.43
C LEU A 15 -14.80 -16.99 6.99
N SER A 16 -15.43 -17.94 6.28
CA SER A 16 -16.65 -18.62 6.74
C SER A 16 -16.36 -19.74 7.75
N SER A 17 -15.25 -20.48 7.59
CA SER A 17 -14.88 -21.57 8.50
C SER A 17 -14.50 -21.08 9.90
N GLN A 18 -13.97 -19.86 10.00
CA GLN A 18 -13.61 -19.21 11.27
C GLN A 18 -14.85 -18.62 11.99
N ASN A 19 -15.96 -18.41 11.27
CA ASN A 19 -17.23 -17.94 11.85
C ASN A 19 -18.10 -19.06 12.43
N ALA A 20 -17.80 -20.33 12.14
CA ALA A 20 -18.63 -21.47 12.55
C ALA A 20 -18.57 -21.78 14.06
N SER A 21 -17.64 -21.19 14.82
CA SER A 21 -17.53 -21.36 16.26
C SER A 21 -18.11 -20.21 17.09
N ALA A 22 -18.70 -19.19 16.45
CA ALA A 22 -19.15 -17.99 17.16
C ALA A 22 -20.40 -17.36 16.52
N PHE A 23 -21.54 -18.05 16.52
CA PHE A 23 -22.86 -17.44 16.78
C PHE A 23 -24.00 -18.46 16.74
N SER A 24 -24.87 -18.42 17.75
CA SER A 24 -26.24 -18.94 17.71
C SER A 24 -27.18 -17.78 17.31
N PRO A 25 -28.13 -17.95 16.38
CA PRO A 25 -28.89 -16.82 15.84
C PRO A 25 -30.15 -16.51 16.64
N SER A 26 -30.39 -15.22 16.93
CA SER A 26 -31.73 -14.70 17.21
C SER A 26 -32.35 -14.20 15.90
N SER A 27 -33.51 -14.74 15.58
CA SER A 27 -34.28 -14.43 14.38
C SER A 27 -35.09 -13.15 14.55
N ASN A 28 -34.95 -12.20 13.63
CA ASN A 28 -36.03 -11.26 13.31
C ASN A 28 -36.06 -11.01 11.79
N SER A 29 -37.23 -11.28 11.24
CA SER A 29 -37.60 -11.25 9.83
C SER A 29 -37.84 -9.84 9.31
N ILE A 30 -37.27 -9.49 8.15
CA ILE A 30 -37.67 -8.31 7.36
C ILE A 30 -37.87 -8.74 5.90
N SER A 31 -39.03 -8.36 5.37
CA SER A 31 -39.57 -8.68 4.04
C SER A 31 -38.90 -7.88 2.90
N PRO A 32 -38.93 -8.37 1.65
CA PRO A 32 -38.25 -7.72 0.52
C PRO A 32 -39.11 -6.61 -0.12
N VAL A 33 -38.49 -5.46 -0.36
CA VAL A 33 -39.04 -4.37 -1.20
C VAL A 33 -38.58 -4.59 -2.64
N LYS A 34 -39.55 -4.69 -3.56
CA LYS A 34 -39.34 -4.67 -5.02
C LYS A 34 -39.08 -3.24 -5.48
N SER A 35 -38.08 -3.02 -6.34
CA SER A 35 -37.99 -1.81 -7.16
C SER A 35 -37.74 -2.15 -8.63
N SER A 36 -38.51 -1.46 -9.47
CA SER A 36 -38.68 -1.65 -10.91
C SER A 36 -37.58 -0.99 -11.73
N LEU A 37 -37.11 -1.70 -12.77
CA LEU A 37 -36.32 -1.15 -13.86
C LEU A 37 -37.13 -0.11 -14.66
N THR A 38 -36.54 1.05 -14.93
CA THR A 38 -36.91 1.92 -16.05
C THR A 38 -35.71 2.10 -16.98
N SER A 39 -35.88 1.61 -18.21
CA SER A 39 -34.94 1.68 -19.32
C SER A 39 -35.10 3.02 -20.05
N GLY A 40 -34.08 3.87 -20.00
CA GLY A 40 -33.99 5.10 -20.80
C GLY A 40 -33.04 4.92 -21.98
N LYS A 41 -33.60 4.87 -23.20
CA LYS A 41 -32.90 4.99 -24.48
C LYS A 41 -32.55 6.45 -24.73
N THR A 42 -31.29 6.75 -25.04
CA THR A 42 -30.92 8.06 -25.61
C THR A 42 -30.09 7.87 -26.86
N THR A 43 -30.65 8.32 -27.98
CA THR A 43 -30.05 8.46 -29.30
C THR A 43 -29.44 9.86 -29.39
N THR A 44 -28.16 9.98 -29.77
CA THR A 44 -27.59 11.25 -30.23
C THR A 44 -26.64 11.05 -31.41
N THR A 45 -27.17 11.41 -32.56
CA THR A 45 -26.63 12.20 -33.68
C THR A 45 -25.10 12.30 -33.82
N ILE A 46 -24.63 11.81 -34.98
CA ILE A 46 -23.29 11.99 -35.54
C ILE A 46 -23.26 13.32 -36.30
N GLU A 47 -22.35 14.22 -35.93
CA GLU A 47 -21.96 15.32 -36.82
C GLU A 47 -20.47 15.64 -36.65
N GLY A 48 -19.80 15.84 -37.78
CA GLY A 48 -18.38 15.60 -37.94
C GLY A 48 -17.43 16.67 -37.39
N ARG A 49 -16.16 16.28 -37.24
CA ARG A 49 -15.02 17.17 -37.43
C ARG A 49 -13.68 16.44 -37.55
N LYS A 50 -13.05 16.71 -38.70
CA LYS A 50 -11.62 16.95 -38.94
C LYS A 50 -10.64 15.86 -38.49
N HIS A 51 -10.16 15.16 -39.51
CA HIS A 51 -8.87 14.46 -39.56
C HIS A 51 -7.79 15.23 -38.79
N PHE A 52 -7.44 14.72 -37.61
CA PHE A 52 -6.16 14.97 -36.99
C PHE A 52 -5.28 13.78 -37.36
N ILE A 53 -4.29 14.01 -38.23
CA ILE A 53 -3.26 13.04 -38.56
C ILE A 53 -2.42 12.87 -37.28
N VAL A 54 -2.79 11.91 -36.45
CA VAL A 54 -1.87 11.34 -35.46
C VAL A 54 -0.95 10.43 -36.25
N SER A 55 0.30 10.86 -36.43
CA SER A 55 1.36 10.00 -36.91
C SER A 55 1.48 8.80 -35.97
N ASN A 56 0.98 7.66 -36.48
CA ASN A 56 1.24 6.33 -35.97
C ASN A 56 2.76 6.14 -35.80
N ILE A 57 3.26 6.29 -34.58
CA ILE A 57 4.49 5.59 -34.18
C ILE A 57 4.06 4.16 -33.86
N GLN A 58 3.75 3.40 -34.90
CA GLN A 58 3.87 1.95 -34.89
C GLN A 58 5.35 1.64 -35.10
N SER A 59 6.14 1.70 -34.04
CA SER A 59 7.36 0.89 -34.00
C SER A 59 6.92 -0.56 -33.84
N LEU A 60 6.69 -1.21 -34.99
CA LEU A 60 6.81 -2.66 -35.12
C LEU A 60 8.19 -3.06 -34.58
N SER A 61 8.25 -3.47 -33.32
CA SER A 61 9.36 -4.26 -32.81
C SER A 61 9.23 -5.66 -33.43
N ARG A 62 9.91 -5.82 -34.57
CA ARG A 62 10.16 -7.11 -35.21
C ARG A 62 10.92 -8.02 -34.25
N GLY A 63 10.54 -9.30 -34.29
CA GLY A 63 11.03 -10.36 -33.43
C GLY A 63 12.54 -10.47 -33.32
N GLY A 64 12.99 -10.56 -32.08
CA GLY A 64 14.31 -11.03 -31.65
C GLY A 64 14.13 -11.94 -30.45
N SER A 65 13.44 -13.08 -30.65
CA SER A 65 13.19 -14.08 -29.62
C SER A 65 14.39 -15.03 -29.45
N SER A 66 15.45 -14.57 -28.81
CA SER A 66 16.48 -15.45 -28.23
C SER A 66 17.52 -14.62 -27.49
N SER A 67 17.40 -14.55 -26.15
CA SER A 67 18.43 -14.18 -25.14
C SER A 67 18.11 -13.09 -24.10
N GLN A 68 16.88 -12.57 -23.99
CA GLN A 68 16.50 -11.70 -22.86
C GLN A 68 15.98 -12.45 -21.62
N LEU A 69 16.45 -13.68 -21.37
CA LEU A 69 15.98 -14.51 -20.25
C LEU A 69 16.64 -14.20 -18.90
N ASN A 70 17.57 -13.23 -18.82
CA ASN A 70 18.38 -13.01 -17.61
C ASN A 70 18.50 -11.54 -17.12
N ALA A 71 17.83 -10.57 -17.76
CA ALA A 71 17.93 -9.18 -17.34
C ALA A 71 17.05 -8.92 -16.10
N TRP A 72 17.64 -9.06 -14.92
CA TRP A 72 17.01 -8.73 -13.65
C TRP A 72 17.52 -7.37 -13.17
N PRO A 73 16.66 -6.47 -12.65
CA PRO A 73 15.22 -6.62 -12.48
C PRO A 73 14.44 -6.45 -13.80
N LEU A 74 13.36 -7.22 -13.92
CA LEU A 74 12.56 -7.33 -15.14
C LEU A 74 11.69 -6.09 -15.38
N THR A 75 11.53 -5.25 -14.35
CA THR A 75 10.69 -4.05 -14.36
C THR A 75 11.55 -2.80 -14.44
N ALA A 76 12.17 -2.54 -15.60
CA ALA A 76 12.98 -1.33 -15.84
C ALA A 76 12.12 -0.06 -15.95
N THR A 77 10.86 -0.21 -16.37
CA THR A 77 9.91 0.89 -16.49
C THR A 77 9.11 1.04 -15.22
N ASP A 78 9.20 2.20 -14.59
CA ASP A 78 8.29 2.62 -13.53
C ASP A 78 6.85 2.28 -13.93
N SER A 79 6.11 1.57 -13.06
CA SER A 79 4.68 1.40 -13.27
C SER A 79 4.09 2.80 -13.42
N VAL A 80 3.55 3.12 -14.60
CA VAL A 80 3.06 4.45 -14.97
C VAL A 80 2.31 5.04 -13.79
N ASP A 81 2.91 6.06 -13.17
CA ASP A 81 2.30 6.83 -12.08
C ASP A 81 0.86 7.15 -12.50
N ALA A 82 -0.13 6.93 -11.63
CA ALA A 82 -1.54 7.08 -11.99
C ALA A 82 -1.77 8.37 -12.76
N SER A 83 -2.08 8.24 -14.07
CA SER A 83 -2.38 9.42 -14.88
C SER A 83 -3.55 10.17 -14.23
N PRO A 84 -3.47 11.50 -14.10
CA PRO A 84 -4.54 12.35 -13.59
C PRO A 84 -5.68 12.44 -14.62
N ASP A 85 -6.30 11.32 -14.96
CA ASP A 85 -7.46 11.30 -15.83
C ASP A 85 -8.70 11.56 -14.96
N TYR A 86 -9.48 12.61 -15.24
CA TYR A 86 -10.60 13.07 -14.39
C TYR A 86 -11.69 12.00 -14.17
N ASN A 87 -12.02 11.21 -15.18
CA ASN A 87 -12.99 10.10 -15.04
C ASN A 87 -12.48 8.98 -14.10
N LEU A 88 -11.16 8.86 -13.94
CA LEU A 88 -10.58 7.94 -12.97
C LEU A 88 -10.58 8.53 -11.56
N ALA A 89 -10.54 9.85 -11.41
CA ALA A 89 -10.52 10.50 -10.09
C ALA A 89 -11.78 10.17 -9.27
N PHE A 90 -12.99 10.30 -9.84
CA PHE A 90 -14.22 9.97 -9.13
C PHE A 90 -14.26 8.48 -8.69
N LYS A 91 -13.80 7.57 -9.55
CA LYS A 91 -13.69 6.14 -9.21
C LYS A 91 -12.66 5.88 -8.11
N ARG A 92 -11.52 6.58 -8.14
CA ARG A 92 -10.49 6.52 -7.10
C ARG A 92 -11.01 7.04 -5.76
N VAL A 93 -11.77 8.14 -5.77
CA VAL A 93 -12.43 8.65 -4.56
C VAL A 93 -13.40 7.63 -4.00
N GLY A 94 -14.32 7.13 -4.83
CA GLY A 94 -15.31 6.13 -4.42
C GLY A 94 -14.67 4.89 -3.81
N ILE A 95 -13.65 4.31 -4.47
CA ILE A 95 -12.99 3.10 -3.95
C ILE A 95 -12.18 3.39 -2.67
N THR A 96 -11.57 4.57 -2.55
CA THR A 96 -10.77 4.93 -1.36
C THR A 96 -11.68 5.05 -0.14
N VAL A 97 -12.83 5.71 -0.29
CA VAL A 97 -13.85 5.82 0.76
C VAL A 97 -14.38 4.44 1.14
N ALA A 98 -14.75 3.62 0.15
CA ALA A 98 -15.24 2.27 0.38
C ALA A 98 -14.21 1.37 1.09
N ALA A 99 -12.94 1.44 0.67
CA ALA A 99 -11.84 0.70 1.27
C ALA A 99 -11.58 1.09 2.73
N THR A 100 -11.63 2.40 3.01
CA THR A 100 -11.48 2.94 4.36
C THR A 100 -12.59 2.42 5.26
N TYR A 101 -13.84 2.57 4.83
CA TYR A 101 -15.00 2.14 5.58
C TYR A 101 -15.01 0.63 5.82
N PHE A 102 -14.77 -0.17 4.77
CA PHE A 102 -14.77 -1.62 4.86
C PHE A 102 -13.65 -2.14 5.78
N THR A 103 -12.44 -1.61 5.64
CA THR A 103 -11.32 -2.02 6.51
C THR A 103 -11.61 -1.63 7.97
N TRP A 104 -12.14 -0.43 8.21
CA TRP A 104 -12.55 0.01 9.54
C TRP A 104 -13.65 -0.87 10.15
N LEU A 105 -14.58 -1.37 9.34
CA LEU A 105 -15.64 -2.27 9.77
C LEU A 105 -15.08 -3.65 10.17
N VAL A 106 -14.28 -4.25 9.28
CA VAL A 106 -13.80 -5.64 9.38
C VAL A 106 -12.70 -5.83 10.43
N GLN A 107 -11.90 -4.80 10.74
CA GLN A 107 -10.83 -4.90 11.74
C GLN A 107 -11.32 -5.19 13.18
N ASN A 108 -12.62 -5.19 13.44
CA ASN A 108 -13.17 -5.65 14.72
C ASN A 108 -13.11 -7.16 14.91
N GLN A 109 -13.23 -7.91 13.81
CA GLN A 109 -13.29 -9.36 13.83
C GLN A 109 -11.92 -9.99 13.57
N TYR A 110 -11.04 -9.22 12.92
CA TYR A 110 -9.77 -9.70 12.39
C TYR A 110 -8.65 -8.70 12.69
N SER A 111 -7.39 -9.10 12.55
CA SER A 111 -6.29 -8.13 12.67
C SER A 111 -6.42 -7.05 11.58
N SER A 112 -6.10 -5.80 11.94
CA SER A 112 -6.19 -4.66 11.02
C SER A 112 -5.34 -4.87 9.76
N VAL A 113 -4.15 -5.48 9.92
CA VAL A 113 -3.26 -5.89 8.84
C VAL A 113 -3.93 -6.90 7.92
N MET A 114 -4.56 -7.94 8.48
CA MET A 114 -5.24 -8.96 7.67
C MET A 114 -6.44 -8.37 6.92
N ALA A 115 -7.25 -7.54 7.58
CA ALA A 115 -8.40 -6.88 6.94
C ALA A 115 -7.95 -6.00 5.77
N SER A 116 -6.91 -5.19 5.97
CA SER A 116 -6.34 -4.32 4.93
C SER A 116 -5.74 -5.12 3.77
N ALA A 117 -4.93 -6.14 4.08
CA ALA A 117 -4.29 -6.99 3.09
C ALA A 117 -5.29 -7.81 2.26
N ALA A 118 -6.31 -8.39 2.90
CA ALA A 118 -7.34 -9.16 2.22
C ALA A 118 -8.17 -8.28 1.27
N PHE A 119 -8.62 -7.11 1.74
CA PHE A 119 -9.36 -6.17 0.90
C PHE A 119 -8.52 -5.70 -0.30
N SER A 120 -7.24 -5.43 -0.06
CA SER A 120 -6.28 -5.04 -1.08
C SER A 120 -6.07 -6.11 -2.14
N ILE A 121 -5.99 -7.39 -1.76
CA ILE A 121 -5.93 -8.52 -2.70
C ILE A 121 -7.21 -8.59 -3.53
N VAL A 122 -8.38 -8.46 -2.92
CA VAL A 122 -9.66 -8.47 -3.64
C VAL A 122 -9.70 -7.33 -4.66
N CYS A 123 -9.31 -6.12 -4.29
CA CYS A 123 -9.23 -4.98 -5.20
C CYS A 123 -8.20 -5.19 -6.31
N ALA A 124 -7.01 -5.71 -6.00
CA ALA A 124 -5.97 -5.98 -7.00
C ALA A 124 -6.38 -7.06 -8.03
N LEU A 125 -7.32 -7.95 -7.67
CA LEU A 125 -7.83 -8.99 -8.56
C LEU A 125 -9.04 -8.57 -9.39
N THR A 126 -9.81 -7.59 -8.90
CA THR A 126 -11.12 -7.19 -9.46
C THR A 126 -11.08 -5.84 -10.16
N VAL A 127 -10.17 -4.95 -9.79
CA VAL A 127 -10.12 -3.57 -10.28
C VAL A 127 -8.78 -3.28 -10.98
N ASP A 128 -8.76 -2.29 -11.86
CA ASP A 128 -7.54 -1.79 -12.49
C ASP A 128 -6.50 -1.31 -11.48
N LYS A 129 -5.21 -1.56 -11.80
CA LYS A 129 -4.03 -1.19 -10.98
C LYS A 129 -4.05 0.27 -10.52
N ARG A 130 -4.50 1.19 -11.40
CA ARG A 130 -4.59 2.64 -11.11
C ARG A 130 -5.60 2.98 -10.01
N ILE A 131 -6.71 2.25 -9.96
CA ILE A 131 -7.78 2.43 -8.98
C ILE A 131 -7.42 1.69 -7.68
N CYS A 132 -6.74 0.54 -7.80
CA CYS A 132 -6.28 -0.25 -6.66
C CYS A 132 -5.35 0.52 -5.71
N MET A 133 -4.54 1.46 -6.20
CA MET A 133 -3.71 2.30 -5.32
C MET A 133 -4.55 3.17 -4.36
N GLY A 134 -5.68 3.71 -4.83
CA GLY A 134 -6.61 4.44 -3.97
C GLY A 134 -7.27 3.52 -2.94
N ALA A 135 -7.66 2.32 -3.36
CA ALA A 135 -8.18 1.30 -2.45
C ALA A 135 -7.17 0.93 -1.35
N PHE A 136 -5.90 0.75 -1.72
CA PHE A 136 -4.81 0.45 -0.80
C PHE A 136 -4.55 1.59 0.18
N CYS A 137 -4.55 2.83 -0.31
CA CYS A 137 -4.44 4.01 0.55
C CYS A 137 -5.60 4.12 1.54
N GLY A 138 -6.84 3.90 1.07
CA GLY A 138 -8.03 3.92 1.90
C GLY A 138 -8.00 2.81 2.95
N SER A 139 -7.59 1.60 2.58
CA SER A 139 -7.46 0.50 3.54
C SER A 139 -6.42 0.77 4.63
N PHE A 140 -5.42 1.61 4.38
CA PHE A 140 -4.50 2.06 5.42
C PHE A 140 -5.14 3.02 6.42
N ALA A 141 -5.90 3.99 5.92
CA ALA A 141 -6.66 4.90 6.77
C ALA A 141 -7.71 4.12 7.60
N GLY A 142 -8.32 3.10 7.02
CA GLY A 142 -9.29 2.23 7.70
C GLY A 142 -8.69 1.36 8.82
N MET A 143 -7.37 1.18 8.90
CA MET A 143 -6.69 0.54 10.04
C MET A 143 -6.56 1.47 11.26
N CYS A 144 -7.19 2.65 11.25
CA CYS A 144 -7.26 3.53 12.41
C CYS A 144 -8.00 2.85 13.57
N SER A 145 -7.58 3.15 14.81
CA SER A 145 -8.25 2.61 15.99
C SER A 145 -9.67 3.15 16.11
N LYS A 146 -10.64 2.31 16.49
CA LYS A 146 -12.00 2.75 16.76
C LYS A 146 -12.12 3.71 17.95
N ALA A 147 -11.09 3.75 18.80
CA ALA A 147 -11.00 4.78 19.84
C ALA A 147 -10.86 6.20 19.24
N VAL A 148 -10.23 6.31 18.06
CA VAL A 148 -10.08 7.57 17.32
C VAL A 148 -11.28 7.81 16.41
N VAL A 149 -11.66 6.79 15.64
CA VAL A 149 -12.77 6.85 14.70
C VAL A 149 -13.90 5.98 15.24
N SER A 150 -14.71 6.55 16.13
CA SER A 150 -15.76 5.82 16.85
C SER A 150 -17.04 5.63 16.02
N SER A 151 -17.30 6.52 15.06
CA SER A 151 -18.54 6.51 14.28
C SER A 151 -18.33 6.12 12.81
N PRO A 152 -19.31 5.44 12.19
CA PRO A 152 -19.33 5.18 10.75
C PRO A 152 -19.18 6.45 9.89
N ALA A 153 -19.78 7.56 10.34
CA ALA A 153 -19.71 8.83 9.65
C ALA A 153 -18.27 9.40 9.64
N LEU A 154 -17.55 9.30 10.76
CA LEU A 154 -16.13 9.68 10.82
C LEU A 154 -15.26 8.79 9.94
N ALA A 155 -15.57 7.50 9.80
CA ALA A 155 -14.84 6.61 8.89
C ALA A 155 -15.04 7.00 7.41
N LEU A 156 -16.25 7.41 7.02
CA LEU A 156 -16.54 7.94 5.68
C LEU A 156 -15.82 9.28 5.45
N ALA A 157 -15.86 10.19 6.43
CA ALA A 157 -15.15 11.46 6.39
C ALA A 157 -13.63 11.26 6.26
N LEU A 158 -13.05 10.31 7.01
CA LEU A 158 -11.66 9.91 6.89
C LEU A 158 -11.33 9.38 5.50
N GLY A 159 -12.21 8.57 4.90
CA GLY A 159 -12.05 8.10 3.53
C GLY A 159 -12.06 9.23 2.51
N GLY A 160 -12.96 10.21 2.68
CA GLY A 160 -13.03 11.40 1.83
C GLY A 160 -11.77 12.26 1.94
N LEU A 161 -11.30 12.51 3.16
CA LEU A 161 -10.08 13.27 3.41
C LEU A 161 -8.82 12.56 2.90
N THR A 162 -8.75 11.24 3.10
CA THR A 162 -7.66 10.40 2.56
C THR A 162 -7.64 10.47 1.05
N SER A 163 -8.80 10.40 0.38
CA SER A 163 -8.87 10.55 -1.06
C SER A 163 -8.43 11.92 -1.54
N PHE A 164 -8.79 12.99 -0.82
CA PHE A 164 -8.36 14.34 -1.15
C PHE A 164 -6.83 14.46 -1.12
N PHE A 165 -6.19 14.00 -0.04
CA PHE A 165 -4.73 14.01 0.07
C PHE A 165 -4.05 13.09 -0.94
N PHE A 166 -4.64 11.94 -1.23
CA PHE A 166 -4.13 11.01 -2.23
C PHE A 166 -4.11 11.63 -3.63
N GLU A 167 -5.20 12.26 -4.07
CA GLU A 167 -5.25 12.96 -5.36
C GLU A 167 -4.27 14.13 -5.38
N ALA A 168 -4.24 14.97 -4.34
CA ALA A 168 -3.29 16.08 -4.23
C ALA A 168 -1.83 15.58 -4.35
N MET A 169 -1.51 14.46 -3.72
CA MET A 169 -0.18 13.87 -3.79
C MET A 169 0.15 13.25 -5.14
N ILE A 170 -0.82 12.68 -5.87
CA ILE A 170 -0.60 12.21 -7.25
C ILE A 170 -0.25 13.38 -8.17
N HIS A 171 -0.96 14.50 -8.04
CA HIS A 171 -0.71 15.71 -8.84
C HIS A 171 0.67 16.32 -8.58
N TYR A 172 1.19 16.17 -7.36
CA TYR A 172 2.54 16.57 -6.99
C TYR A 172 3.58 15.56 -7.52
N LYS A 173 3.69 15.47 -8.86
CA LYS A 173 4.69 14.64 -9.55
C LYS A 173 6.08 15.02 -9.04
N ASN A 174 6.87 14.02 -8.65
CA ASN A 174 8.29 14.10 -8.25
C ASN A 174 8.61 14.42 -6.78
N ALA A 175 7.66 14.69 -5.88
CA ALA A 175 8.07 14.90 -4.48
C ALA A 175 8.69 13.63 -3.89
N PHE A 176 8.17 12.44 -4.21
CA PHE A 176 8.49 11.21 -3.50
C PHE A 176 8.60 9.98 -4.41
N ALA A 177 9.69 9.23 -4.26
CA ALA A 177 10.07 8.12 -5.15
C ALA A 177 9.32 6.79 -4.89
N GLY A 178 8.88 6.55 -3.65
CA GLY A 178 8.24 5.28 -3.27
C GLY A 178 6.71 5.35 -3.31
N LEU A 179 6.07 4.47 -4.09
CA LEU A 179 4.60 4.39 -4.14
C LEU A 179 4.02 4.08 -2.76
N GLY A 180 4.49 3.02 -2.09
CA GLY A 180 3.94 2.59 -0.80
C GLY A 180 4.07 3.61 0.32
N GLY A 181 5.24 4.24 0.42
CA GLY A 181 5.48 5.29 1.39
C GLY A 181 4.52 6.47 1.24
N ARG A 182 4.20 6.88 0.00
CA ARG A 182 3.25 7.97 -0.27
C ARG A 182 1.82 7.62 0.13
N LEU A 183 1.38 6.39 -0.16
CA LEU A 183 0.04 5.91 0.23
C LEU A 183 -0.09 5.85 1.76
N GLY A 184 0.97 5.40 2.45
CA GLY A 184 1.03 5.42 3.90
C GLY A 184 0.98 6.82 4.50
N PHE A 185 1.84 7.71 3.99
CA PHE A 185 1.93 9.10 4.46
C PHE A 185 0.63 9.86 4.27
N THR A 186 -0.06 9.69 3.14
CA THR A 186 -1.38 10.31 2.88
C THR A 186 -2.45 9.81 3.83
N ALA A 187 -2.52 8.49 4.07
CA ALA A 187 -3.42 7.92 5.06
C ALA A 187 -3.09 8.41 6.49
N PHE A 188 -1.80 8.55 6.81
CA PHE A 188 -1.35 9.08 8.09
C PHE A 188 -1.76 10.54 8.29
N LEU A 189 -1.55 11.41 7.28
CA LEU A 189 -1.92 12.81 7.33
C LEU A 189 -3.43 12.99 7.51
N ALA A 190 -4.24 12.26 6.74
CA ALA A 190 -5.70 12.28 6.88
C ALA A 190 -6.15 11.81 8.27
N THR A 191 -5.59 10.71 8.77
CA THR A 191 -5.92 10.19 10.11
C THR A 191 -5.51 11.17 11.20
N SER A 192 -4.37 11.85 11.06
CA SER A 192 -3.89 12.84 12.03
C SER A 192 -4.83 14.03 12.14
N ILE A 193 -5.31 14.54 11.01
CA ILE A 193 -6.29 15.64 10.97
C ILE A 193 -7.61 15.21 11.59
N VAL A 194 -8.15 14.04 11.24
CA VAL A 194 -9.39 13.54 11.85
C VAL A 194 -9.22 13.33 13.36
N THR A 195 -8.06 12.85 13.81
CA THR A 195 -7.74 12.68 15.23
C THR A 195 -7.76 14.03 15.96
N ALA A 196 -7.10 15.03 15.39
CA ALA A 196 -7.07 16.39 15.93
C ALA A 196 -8.47 17.01 16.01
N LEU A 197 -9.30 16.82 14.97
CA LEU A 197 -10.68 17.31 14.93
C LEU A 197 -11.60 16.58 15.92
N SER A 198 -11.30 15.33 16.25
CA SER A 198 -12.12 14.53 17.18
C SER A 198 -11.83 14.85 18.66
N GLY A 199 -10.88 15.74 18.95
CA GLY A 199 -10.51 16.12 20.31
C GLY A 199 -9.92 14.98 21.14
N VAL A 200 -9.55 13.86 20.52
CA VAL A 200 -8.90 12.74 21.20
C VAL A 200 -7.49 13.20 21.55
N SER A 201 -7.21 13.37 22.84
CA SER A 201 -5.89 13.77 23.33
C SER A 201 -4.85 12.76 22.84
N THR A 202 -4.08 13.17 21.82
CA THR A 202 -2.88 12.47 21.44
C THR A 202 -1.80 12.94 22.40
N ASN A 203 -1.25 12.03 23.21
CA ASN A 203 -0.09 12.32 24.06
C ASN A 203 1.17 12.51 23.19
N PHE A 204 1.15 13.49 22.29
CA PHE A 204 2.27 13.83 21.42
C PHE A 204 3.28 14.64 22.24
N ASN A 205 4.04 13.93 23.07
CA ASN A 205 5.01 14.54 23.96
C ASN A 205 6.37 14.62 23.25
N VAL A 206 6.66 15.76 22.63
CA VAL A 206 7.94 16.02 21.92
C VAL A 206 9.09 16.27 22.92
N GLY A 207 8.77 16.62 24.17
CA GLY A 207 9.75 17.09 25.16
C GLY A 207 10.54 16.01 25.90
N ASP A 208 9.96 14.83 26.12
CA ASP A 208 10.58 13.74 26.90
C ASP A 208 11.12 12.63 26.00
N VAL A 209 12.07 12.96 25.14
CA VAL A 209 12.82 11.95 24.38
C VAL A 209 13.78 11.26 25.35
N LYS A 210 13.30 10.21 26.03
CA LYS A 210 14.14 9.37 26.87
C LYS A 210 15.18 8.69 25.97
N LEU A 211 16.46 9.08 26.08
CA LEU A 211 17.55 8.44 25.34
C LEU A 211 17.63 6.92 25.59
N SER A 212 17.10 6.45 26.72
CA SER A 212 16.95 5.02 27.05
C SER A 212 15.95 4.28 26.16
N ALA A 213 15.10 4.98 25.42
CA ALA A 213 14.23 4.40 24.38
C ALA A 213 15.02 3.92 23.14
N LEU A 214 16.27 4.36 22.96
CA LEU A 214 17.19 3.83 21.93
C LEU A 214 17.91 2.57 22.43
N ASN A 215 17.15 1.59 22.92
CA ASN A 215 17.73 0.32 23.31
C ASN A 215 18.03 -0.52 22.06
N TRP A 216 19.29 -0.51 21.64
CA TRP A 216 19.81 -1.30 20.52
C TRP A 216 20.09 -2.77 20.86
N SER A 217 19.53 -3.28 21.95
CA SER A 217 19.57 -4.72 22.26
C SER A 217 19.03 -5.53 21.08
N LEU A 218 19.65 -6.68 20.79
CA LEU A 218 19.22 -7.59 19.73
C LEU A 218 17.76 -8.03 19.88
N ASN A 219 17.27 -8.08 21.12
CA ASN A 219 15.88 -8.39 21.44
C ASN A 219 15.02 -7.14 21.65
N GLY A 220 15.57 -5.95 21.42
CA GLY A 220 14.88 -4.68 21.52
C GLY A 220 13.89 -4.47 20.36
N PRO A 221 12.86 -3.63 20.59
CA PRO A 221 11.83 -3.35 19.58
C PRO A 221 12.41 -2.73 18.31
N ILE A 222 13.45 -1.89 18.42
CA ILE A 222 14.12 -1.27 17.27
C ILE A 222 14.73 -2.32 16.33
N VAL A 223 15.49 -3.27 16.87
CA VAL A 223 16.17 -4.30 16.07
C VAL A 223 15.16 -5.26 15.46
N GLN A 224 14.15 -5.68 16.24
CA GLN A 224 13.08 -6.55 15.72
C GLN A 224 12.28 -5.86 14.61
N MET A 225 11.93 -4.59 14.76
CA MET A 225 11.25 -3.82 13.71
C MET A 225 12.09 -3.67 12.45
N ALA A 226 13.36 -3.31 12.60
CA ALA A 226 14.29 -3.20 11.48
C ALA A 226 14.38 -4.53 10.71
N PHE A 227 14.51 -5.64 11.43
CA PHE A 227 14.56 -6.98 10.85
C PHE A 227 13.27 -7.33 10.09
N TRP A 228 12.10 -7.21 10.72
CA TRP A 228 10.84 -7.58 10.07
C TRP A 228 10.48 -6.66 8.91
N HIS A 229 10.84 -5.37 8.96
CA HIS A 229 10.71 -4.48 7.80
C HIS A 229 11.60 -4.94 6.64
N ALA A 230 12.87 -5.28 6.93
CA ALA A 230 13.78 -5.80 5.91
C ALA A 230 13.22 -7.07 5.25
N VAL A 231 12.71 -8.02 6.04
CA VAL A 231 12.06 -9.24 5.55
C VAL A 231 10.85 -8.91 4.66
N GLY A 232 9.95 -8.02 5.12
CA GLY A 232 8.78 -7.63 4.34
C GLY A 232 9.12 -6.97 3.00
N SER A 233 10.13 -6.10 2.99
CA SER A 233 10.61 -5.43 1.78
C SER A 233 11.23 -6.42 0.79
N VAL A 234 12.13 -7.30 1.26
CA VAL A 234 12.78 -8.33 0.45
C VAL A 234 11.76 -9.33 -0.10
N ALA A 235 10.79 -9.76 0.71
CA ALA A 235 9.73 -10.65 0.26
C ALA A 235 8.87 -10.01 -0.86
N THR A 236 8.52 -8.73 -0.73
CA THR A 236 7.75 -8.02 -1.77
C THR A 236 8.53 -7.88 -3.07
N ILE A 237 9.80 -7.46 -3.01
CA ILE A 237 10.62 -7.32 -4.22
C ILE A 237 10.89 -8.69 -4.85
N PHE A 238 11.12 -9.72 -4.04
CA PHE A 238 11.27 -11.09 -4.52
C PHE A 238 10.02 -11.53 -5.28
N LEU A 239 8.83 -11.47 -4.66
CA LEU A 239 7.58 -11.86 -5.31
C LEU A 239 7.31 -11.09 -6.60
N ARG A 240 7.62 -9.79 -6.61
CA ARG A 240 7.43 -8.93 -7.79
C ARG A 240 8.34 -9.33 -8.93
N GLU A 241 9.61 -9.60 -8.65
CA GLU A 241 10.62 -9.80 -9.67
C GLU A 241 10.84 -11.27 -10.06
N THR A 242 10.36 -12.24 -9.27
CA THR A 242 10.38 -13.67 -9.65
C THR A 242 9.12 -14.11 -10.37
N SER A 243 8.08 -13.27 -10.40
CA SER A 243 6.83 -13.64 -11.03
C SER A 243 6.85 -13.38 -12.54
N ASP A 244 6.54 -14.42 -13.32
CA ASP A 244 6.39 -14.32 -14.77
C ASP A 244 5.08 -13.63 -15.18
N ASP A 245 4.03 -13.69 -14.34
CA ASP A 245 2.75 -13.04 -14.60
C ASP A 245 2.83 -11.52 -14.43
N GLU A 246 2.55 -10.75 -15.48
CA GLU A 246 2.50 -9.27 -15.46
C GLU A 246 1.53 -8.71 -14.41
N ARG A 247 0.49 -9.46 -14.04
CA ARG A 247 -0.45 -9.06 -12.98
C ARG A 247 0.11 -9.28 -11.59
N SER A 248 1.07 -10.18 -11.45
CA SER A 248 1.73 -10.47 -10.18
C SER A 248 2.95 -9.57 -9.96
N LYS A 249 3.48 -8.96 -11.03
CA LYS A 249 4.43 -7.83 -10.97
C LYS A 249 3.83 -6.53 -10.41
N ASP A 250 2.53 -6.50 -10.09
CA ASP A 250 1.90 -5.36 -9.46
C ASP A 250 2.42 -5.18 -8.01
N PRO A 251 3.10 -4.06 -7.68
CA PRO A 251 3.64 -3.83 -6.35
C PRO A 251 2.58 -3.89 -5.26
N VAL A 252 1.36 -3.39 -5.51
CA VAL A 252 0.27 -3.37 -4.52
C VAL A 252 -0.15 -4.79 -4.18
N ARG A 253 -0.30 -5.65 -5.20
CA ARG A 253 -0.65 -7.05 -5.02
C ARG A 253 0.43 -7.82 -4.27
N ALA A 254 1.70 -7.63 -4.63
CA ALA A 254 2.82 -8.27 -3.94
C ALA A 254 2.87 -7.89 -2.45
N SER A 255 2.77 -6.60 -2.13
CA SER A 255 2.73 -6.10 -0.75
C SER A 255 1.52 -6.63 0.02
N ALA A 256 0.33 -6.69 -0.61
CA ALA A 256 -0.85 -7.25 0.03
C ALA A 256 -0.72 -8.76 0.32
N ILE A 257 -0.08 -9.52 -0.56
CA ILE A 257 0.24 -10.95 -0.31
C ILE A 257 1.21 -11.09 0.86
N VAL A 258 2.28 -10.29 0.91
CA VAL A 258 3.25 -10.31 2.02
C VAL A 258 2.59 -9.93 3.34
N GLY A 259 1.72 -8.90 3.34
CA GLY A 259 0.95 -8.51 4.52
C GLY A 259 0.00 -9.60 5.00
N LEU A 260 -0.72 -10.25 4.10
CA LEU A 260 -1.62 -11.36 4.43
C LEU A 260 -0.84 -12.55 4.98
N ALA A 261 0.27 -12.92 4.33
CA ALA A 261 1.13 -14.00 4.80
C ALA A 261 1.71 -13.69 6.19
N GLY A 262 2.20 -12.47 6.40
CA GLY A 262 2.67 -12.02 7.72
C GLY A 262 1.58 -12.14 8.78
N ALA A 263 0.36 -11.70 8.48
CA ALA A 263 -0.76 -11.78 9.43
C ALA A 263 -1.24 -13.21 9.72
N LEU A 264 -1.07 -14.15 8.79
CA LEU A 264 -1.47 -15.56 8.97
C LEU A 264 -0.40 -16.42 9.66
N PHE A 265 0.87 -16.18 9.34
CA PHE A 265 1.97 -17.04 9.81
C PHE A 265 2.71 -16.50 11.04
N LEU A 266 2.68 -15.18 11.28
CA LEU A 266 3.33 -14.59 12.46
C LEU A 266 2.32 -14.49 13.60
N LYS A 267 2.64 -15.15 14.71
CA LYS A 267 1.82 -15.10 15.94
C LYS A 267 1.84 -13.70 16.59
N ASP A 268 2.95 -12.99 16.44
CA ASP A 268 3.09 -11.63 16.96
C ASP A 268 2.49 -10.62 15.97
N LYS A 269 1.46 -9.90 16.43
CA LYS A 269 0.77 -8.85 15.67
C LYS A 269 1.72 -7.71 15.31
N THR A 270 2.70 -7.45 16.16
CA THR A 270 3.71 -6.40 15.98
C THR A 270 4.66 -6.78 14.85
N ALA A 271 5.18 -8.01 14.86
CA ALA A 271 5.95 -8.55 13.74
C ALA A 271 5.15 -8.57 12.42
N ALA A 272 3.88 -8.98 12.44
CA ALA A 272 3.02 -8.95 11.25
C ALA A 272 2.84 -7.53 10.69
N LEU A 273 2.62 -6.55 11.57
CA LEU A 273 2.55 -5.13 11.20
C LEU A 273 3.89 -4.63 10.66
N ALA A 274 5.01 -5.04 11.24
CA ALA A 274 6.36 -4.67 10.81
C ALA A 274 6.68 -5.24 9.42
N VAL A 275 6.36 -6.51 9.15
CA VAL A 275 6.46 -7.12 7.83
C VAL A 275 5.59 -6.39 6.82
N TYR A 276 4.34 -6.06 7.18
CA TYR A 276 3.47 -5.31 6.29
C TYR A 276 3.99 -3.89 6.03
N GLY A 277 4.51 -3.21 7.04
CA GLY A 277 5.17 -1.90 6.90
C GLY A 277 6.37 -1.94 5.97
N GLY A 278 7.28 -2.91 6.15
CA GLY A 278 8.44 -3.11 5.29
C GLY A 278 8.06 -3.43 3.84
N SER A 279 6.95 -4.15 3.64
CA SER A 279 6.42 -4.47 2.31
C SER A 279 6.17 -3.21 1.46
N PHE A 280 5.91 -2.05 2.08
CA PHE A 280 5.70 -0.77 1.40
C PHE A 280 6.98 -0.19 0.81
N VAL A 281 8.14 -0.46 1.42
CA VAL A 281 9.46 -0.15 0.82
C VAL A 281 9.67 -1.04 -0.39
N GLY A 282 9.31 -2.31 -0.30
CA GLY A 282 9.32 -3.27 -1.41
C GLY A 282 8.49 -2.84 -2.63
N MET A 283 7.49 -1.97 -2.44
CA MET A 283 6.70 -1.40 -3.54
C MET A 283 7.42 -0.29 -4.31
N ALA A 284 8.57 0.20 -3.84
CA ALA A 284 9.36 1.18 -4.59
C ALA A 284 9.92 0.59 -5.89
N ALA A 285 10.07 1.45 -6.91
CA ALA A 285 10.78 1.07 -8.13
C ALA A 285 12.29 0.97 -7.81
N PRO A 286 13.00 -0.09 -8.24
CA PRO A 286 14.39 -0.30 -7.84
C PRO A 286 15.30 0.83 -8.35
N ALA A 287 15.06 1.29 -9.58
CA ALA A 287 15.76 2.43 -10.17
C ALA A 287 15.64 3.69 -9.32
N ARG A 288 14.41 4.04 -8.93
CA ARG A 288 14.13 5.24 -8.13
C ARG A 288 14.69 5.17 -6.71
N LEU A 289 14.71 3.99 -6.10
CA LEU A 289 15.29 3.81 -4.76
C LEU A 289 16.81 3.94 -4.78
N MET A 290 17.48 3.29 -5.73
CA MET A 290 18.95 3.23 -5.80
C MET A 290 19.57 4.50 -6.39
N TYR A 291 18.96 5.07 -7.43
CA TYR A 291 19.56 6.14 -8.22
C TYR A 291 18.77 7.44 -8.20
N GLY A 292 17.58 7.46 -7.63
CA GLY A 292 16.71 8.63 -7.63
C GLY A 292 15.92 8.82 -8.93
N LEU A 293 15.32 9.99 -9.07
CA LEU A 293 14.46 10.34 -10.21
C LEU A 293 15.28 10.47 -11.50
N GLY A 294 14.75 9.93 -12.60
CA GLY A 294 15.31 10.09 -13.95
C GLY A 294 16.45 9.14 -14.31
N ASN A 295 16.93 8.33 -13.36
CA ASN A 295 18.00 7.37 -13.60
C ASN A 295 17.44 5.96 -13.82
N SER A 296 17.95 5.27 -14.85
CA SER A 296 17.66 3.85 -15.08
C SER A 296 18.66 2.98 -14.33
N LEU A 297 18.26 1.75 -14.00
CA LEU A 297 19.18 0.77 -13.45
C LEU A 297 20.27 0.45 -14.47
N LYS A 298 21.50 0.27 -13.97
CA LYS A 298 22.60 -0.16 -14.83
C LYS A 298 22.48 -1.68 -14.97
N GLU A 299 22.64 -2.21 -16.18
CA GLU A 299 22.60 -3.66 -16.47
C GLU A 299 23.57 -4.47 -15.59
N LYS A 300 24.61 -3.82 -15.06
CA LYS A 300 25.60 -4.41 -14.14
C LYS A 300 25.14 -4.55 -12.68
N ASP A 301 23.95 -4.08 -12.32
CA ASP A 301 23.46 -4.20 -10.94
C ASP A 301 22.99 -5.63 -10.65
N GLY A 302 23.83 -6.40 -9.96
CA GLY A 302 23.50 -7.76 -9.56
C GLY A 302 22.30 -7.83 -8.61
N LYS A 303 21.59 -8.97 -8.62
CA LYS A 303 20.36 -9.18 -7.83
C LYS A 303 20.54 -8.87 -6.34
N PHE A 304 21.67 -9.32 -5.80
CA PHE A 304 22.05 -9.11 -4.41
C PHE A 304 22.13 -7.63 -4.02
N LYS A 305 22.60 -6.75 -4.92
CA LYS A 305 22.72 -5.31 -4.68
C LYS A 305 21.36 -4.64 -4.54
N VAL A 306 20.38 -5.06 -5.35
CA VAL A 306 19.00 -4.56 -5.23
C VAL A 306 18.39 -5.07 -3.93
N TRP A 307 18.48 -6.36 -3.64
CA TRP A 307 17.92 -6.92 -2.40
C TRP A 307 18.51 -6.27 -1.15
N SER A 308 19.83 -6.05 -1.12
CA SER A 308 20.48 -5.37 0.00
C SER A 308 20.04 -3.91 0.11
N ALA A 309 19.89 -3.18 -0.99
CA ALA A 309 19.35 -1.81 -0.99
C ALA A 309 17.94 -1.75 -0.39
N PHE A 310 17.04 -2.65 -0.81
CA PHE A 310 15.67 -2.74 -0.29
C PHE A 310 15.62 -3.18 1.18
N ALA A 311 16.49 -4.10 1.58
CA ALA A 311 16.62 -4.56 2.96
C ALA A 311 17.10 -3.41 3.87
N VAL A 312 18.15 -2.68 3.47
CA VAL A 312 18.71 -1.56 4.23
C VAL A 312 17.70 -0.41 4.31
N ALA A 313 17.07 -0.02 3.20
CA ALA A 313 16.06 1.04 3.20
C ALA A 313 14.87 0.71 4.12
N ALA A 314 14.43 -0.55 4.12
CA ALA A 314 13.35 -1.00 4.99
C ALA A 314 13.80 -1.14 6.45
N ALA A 315 15.02 -1.61 6.71
CA ALA A 315 15.57 -1.65 8.06
C ALA A 315 15.63 -0.25 8.68
N LEU A 316 16.05 0.78 7.92
CA LEU A 316 16.00 2.17 8.36
C LEU A 316 14.57 2.62 8.68
N GLY A 317 13.59 2.23 7.86
CA GLY A 317 12.17 2.47 8.15
C GLY A 317 11.69 1.75 9.42
N GLY A 318 12.15 0.53 9.66
CA GLY A 318 11.87 -0.23 10.87
C GLY A 318 12.53 0.37 12.11
N VAL A 319 13.75 0.93 12.01
CA VAL A 319 14.38 1.69 13.10
C VAL A 319 13.53 2.90 13.47
N VAL A 320 13.06 3.66 12.49
CA VAL A 320 12.14 4.79 12.72
C VAL A 320 10.84 4.30 13.35
N HIS A 321 10.28 3.19 12.88
CA HIS A 321 9.07 2.60 13.45
C HIS A 321 9.28 2.21 14.92
N GLY A 322 10.32 1.44 15.24
CA GLY A 322 10.61 1.02 16.62
C GLY A 322 10.88 2.21 17.54
N ALA A 323 11.71 3.16 17.11
CA ALA A 323 12.00 4.35 17.91
C ALA A 323 10.73 5.17 18.21
N THR A 324 9.86 5.33 17.22
CA THR A 324 8.62 6.10 17.40
C THR A 324 7.55 5.36 18.21
N MET A 325 7.63 4.02 18.32
CA MET A 325 6.83 3.25 19.27
C MET A 325 7.26 3.51 20.71
N ASP A 326 8.55 3.42 21.00
CA ASP A 326 9.08 3.61 22.36
C ASP A 326 8.93 5.05 22.84
N LEU A 327 9.00 6.01 21.93
CA LEU A 327 8.77 7.43 22.23
C LEU A 327 7.29 7.77 22.40
N GLY A 328 6.37 6.84 22.12
CA GLY A 328 4.94 7.07 22.27
C GLY A 328 4.40 8.18 21.35
N TRP A 329 5.11 8.54 20.29
CA TRP A 329 4.75 9.63 19.36
C TRP A 329 3.42 9.39 18.64
N TRP A 330 2.90 8.19 18.72
CA TRP A 330 1.84 7.72 17.85
C TRP A 330 0.61 7.28 18.63
N ALA A 331 -0.38 8.15 18.76
CA ALA A 331 -1.71 7.73 19.21
C ALA A 331 -2.44 6.90 18.13
N GLY A 332 -3.28 5.95 18.54
CA GLY A 332 -4.25 5.28 17.66
C GLY A 332 -3.71 4.20 16.72
N GLY A 333 -4.48 3.91 15.66
CA GLY A 333 -4.23 2.77 14.74
C GLY A 333 -2.98 2.92 13.87
N TRP A 334 -2.49 1.81 13.30
CA TRP A 334 -1.11 1.69 12.82
C TRP A 334 -0.89 1.85 11.31
N GLY A 335 -1.95 1.82 10.51
CA GLY A 335 -1.86 1.70 9.05
C GLY A 335 -1.02 2.77 8.35
N GLY A 336 -1.43 4.03 8.48
CA GLY A 336 -0.68 5.14 7.89
C GLY A 336 0.72 5.30 8.47
N LYS A 337 0.89 5.02 9.77
CA LYS A 337 2.17 5.19 10.49
C LYS A 337 3.27 4.27 9.95
N ALA A 338 2.94 3.00 9.73
CA ALA A 338 3.88 2.03 9.17
C ALA A 338 4.37 2.47 7.78
N GLY A 339 3.48 3.02 6.94
CA GLY A 339 3.85 3.55 5.64
C GLY A 339 4.62 4.88 5.69
N THR A 340 4.34 5.76 6.66
CA THR A 340 5.19 6.94 6.94
C THR A 340 6.61 6.52 7.34
N CYS A 341 6.76 5.48 8.17
CA CYS A 341 8.07 4.97 8.55
C CYS A 341 8.82 4.39 7.35
N ALA A 342 8.15 3.60 6.51
CA ALA A 342 8.70 3.09 5.24
C ALA A 342 9.15 4.24 4.31
N PHE A 343 8.34 5.30 4.23
CA PHE A 343 8.65 6.50 3.47
C PHE A 343 9.92 7.21 3.98
N ILE A 344 10.03 7.44 5.29
CA ILE A 344 11.22 8.03 5.92
C ILE A 344 12.45 7.13 5.70
N GLY A 345 12.31 5.81 5.84
CA GLY A 345 13.38 4.85 5.57
C GLY A 345 13.95 4.95 4.15
N CYS A 346 13.10 5.13 3.15
CA CYS A 346 13.52 5.35 1.76
C CYS A 346 14.29 6.68 1.60
N ILE A 347 13.88 7.75 2.29
CA ILE A 347 14.60 9.04 2.26
C ILE A 347 15.98 8.89 2.90
N LEU A 348 16.05 8.31 4.10
CA LEU A 348 17.30 8.11 4.83
C LEU A 348 18.29 7.28 4.01
N PHE A 349 17.83 6.19 3.39
CA PHE A 349 18.64 5.37 2.49
C PHE A 349 19.25 6.19 1.36
N ARG A 350 18.45 7.03 0.69
CA ARG A 350 18.93 7.86 -0.42
C ARG A 350 19.94 8.92 0.01
N ILE A 351 19.73 9.54 1.18
CA ILE A 351 20.68 10.50 1.76
C ILE A 351 22.00 9.79 2.01
N LEU A 352 21.98 8.64 2.69
CA LEU A 352 23.18 7.85 2.99
C LEU A 352 23.89 7.37 1.73
N ALA A 353 23.17 6.86 0.74
CA ALA A 353 23.73 6.44 -0.55
C ALA A 353 24.40 7.60 -1.30
N THR A 354 23.80 8.80 -1.25
CA THR A 354 24.37 10.02 -1.87
C THR A 354 25.64 10.46 -1.15
N ILE A 355 25.65 10.42 0.19
CA ILE A 355 26.84 10.75 0.99
C ILE A 355 27.97 9.76 0.70
N TYR A 356 27.66 8.46 0.72
CA TYR A 356 28.62 7.40 0.42
C TYR A 356 29.25 7.55 -0.97
N ALA A 357 28.44 7.85 -1.99
CA ALA A 357 28.92 8.09 -3.35
C ALA A 357 29.84 9.30 -3.46
N LYS A 358 29.62 10.36 -2.66
CA LYS A 358 30.48 11.56 -2.63
C LYS A 358 31.80 11.35 -1.88
N ILE A 359 31.86 10.41 -0.93
CA ILE A 359 33.06 10.16 -0.13
C ILE A 359 34.04 9.24 -0.88
N LEU A 360 33.52 8.30 -1.67
CA LEU A 360 34.33 7.28 -2.36
C LEU A 360 34.62 7.56 -3.83
N GLY A 361 33.93 8.55 -4.43
CA GLY A 361 34.15 8.98 -5.81
C GLY A 361 34.99 10.24 -5.86
#